data_AF-J0D3K5-F1
#
_entry.id   AF-J0D3K5-F1
#
_cell.length_a   1.000
_cell.length_b   1.000
_cell.length_c   1.000
_cell.angle_alpha   90.00
_cell.angle_beta   90.00
_cell.angle_gamma   90.00
#
_symmetry.space_group_name_H-M   'P 1'
#
loop_
_entity.id
_entity.type
_entity.pdbx_description
1 polymer ?
#
loop_
_entity_poly.entity_id
_entity_poly.type
_entity_poly.pdbx_seq_one_letter_code
_entity_poly.pdbx_strand_id
1 'polypeptide(L)'
;LLVAGIRIIYQKRATREQLEQAADYLARFLKGFEELYIRRRQERMHLHTQIIHLVQHLAPEYLRVGPGGLHSQWTLERHIGNLTDELRLHSNPYQNLA
;
A
#
# COMPACT_ATOMS: atom_id res chain seq x y z
N LEU A 1 -3.99 -8.88 -11.48
CA LEU A 1 -4.50 -9.23 -10.13
C LEU A 1 -4.10 -8.20 -9.08
N LEU A 2 -2.82 -7.79 -8.99
CA LEU A 2 -2.37 -6.74 -8.05
C LEU A 2 -3.26 -5.49 -8.08
N VAL A 3 -3.41 -4.84 -9.23
CA VAL A 3 -4.17 -3.58 -9.36
C VAL A 3 -5.62 -3.73 -8.88
N ALA A 4 -6.26 -4.87 -9.15
CA ALA A 4 -7.62 -5.13 -8.73
C ALA A 4 -7.72 -5.25 -7.19
N GLY A 5 -6.81 -6.00 -6.56
CA GLY A 5 -6.74 -6.10 -5.10
C GLY A 5 -6.45 -4.76 -4.45
N ILE A 6 -5.47 -4.01 -4.95
CA ILE A 6 -5.11 -2.67 -4.43
C ILE A 6 -6.29 -1.70 -4.50
N ARG A 7 -7.05 -1.69 -5.60
CA ARG A 7 -8.25 -0.81 -5.72
C ARG A 7 -9.29 -1.09 -4.64
N ILE A 8 -9.49 -2.35 -4.27
CA ILE A 8 -10.42 -2.74 -3.19
C ILE A 8 -9.87 -2.33 -1.82
N ILE A 9 -8.56 -2.41 -1.60
CA ILE A 9 -7.95 -2.04 -0.30
C ILE A 9 -7.97 -0.53 -0.06
N TYR A 10 -7.80 0.27 -1.11
CA TYR A 10 -7.63 1.73 -0.99
C TYR A 10 -8.90 2.54 -1.24
N GLN A 11 -10.02 1.92 -1.60
CA GLN A 11 -11.32 2.59 -1.63
C GLN A 11 -11.81 2.92 -0.21
N LYS A 12 -12.65 3.95 -0.09
CA LYS A 12 -13.15 4.45 1.21
C LYS A 12 -13.96 3.41 2.02
N ARG A 13 -14.58 2.45 1.33
CA ARG A 13 -15.42 1.39 1.92
C ARG A 13 -15.32 0.14 1.05
N ALA A 14 -15.33 -1.02 1.68
CA ALA A 14 -15.31 -2.34 1.06
C ALA A 14 -16.12 -3.29 1.94
N THR A 15 -16.85 -4.21 1.34
CA THR A 15 -17.53 -5.29 2.08
C THR A 15 -16.54 -6.41 2.41
N ARG A 16 -16.92 -7.32 3.32
CA ARG A 16 -16.08 -8.45 3.69
C ARG A 16 -15.78 -9.36 2.50
N GLU A 17 -16.76 -9.58 1.63
CA GLU A 17 -16.63 -10.40 0.41
C GLU A 17 -15.64 -9.76 -0.57
N GLN A 18 -15.67 -8.43 -0.70
CA GLN A 18 -14.69 -7.70 -1.51
C GLN A 18 -13.27 -7.84 -0.92
N LEU A 19 -13.13 -7.79 0.41
CA LEU A 19 -11.83 -7.97 1.06
C LEU A 19 -11.29 -9.39 0.93
N GLU A 20 -12.15 -10.41 0.99
CA GLU A 20 -11.78 -11.80 0.72
C GLU A 20 -11.35 -11.98 -0.75
N GLN A 21 -12.06 -11.34 -1.69
CA GLN A 21 -11.66 -11.30 -3.09
C GLN A 21 -10.32 -10.58 -3.29
N ALA A 22 -10.09 -9.46 -2.60
CA ALA A 22 -8.81 -8.76 -2.64
C ALA A 22 -7.68 -9.64 -2.10
N ALA A 23 -7.90 -10.36 -1.00
CA ALA A 23 -6.94 -11.30 -0.44
C ALA A 23 -6.56 -12.40 -1.45
N ASP A 24 -7.53 -13.01 -2.15
CA ASP A 24 -7.25 -13.98 -3.22
C ASP A 24 -6.41 -13.36 -4.35
N TYR A 25 -6.80 -12.18 -4.84
CA TYR A 25 -6.09 -11.51 -5.93
C TYR A 25 -4.65 -11.18 -5.57
N LEU A 26 -4.42 -10.71 -4.34
CA LEU A 26 -3.09 -10.38 -3.85
C LEU A 26 -2.25 -11.64 -3.62
N ALA A 27 -2.81 -12.70 -3.04
CA ALA A 27 -2.12 -13.97 -2.85
C ALA A 27 -1.68 -14.60 -4.19
N ARG A 28 -2.58 -14.60 -5.19
CA ARG A 28 -2.26 -15.11 -6.55
C ARG A 28 -1.22 -14.26 -7.25
N PHE A 29 -1.26 -12.94 -7.08
CA PHE A 29 -0.22 -12.05 -7.56
C PHE A 29 1.13 -12.38 -6.91
N LEU A 30 1.18 -12.51 -5.58
CA LEU A 30 2.41 -12.80 -4.84
C LEU A 30 3.03 -14.14 -5.23
N LYS A 31 2.22 -15.17 -5.47
CA LYS A 31 2.68 -16.45 -6.00
C LYS A 31 3.40 -16.26 -7.35
N GLY A 32 2.77 -15.55 -8.28
CA GLY A 32 3.40 -15.26 -9.59
C GLY A 32 4.64 -14.37 -9.47
N PHE A 33 4.65 -13.43 -8.53
CA PHE A 33 5.80 -12.58 -8.26
C PHE A 33 6.99 -13.39 -7.74
N GLU A 34 6.76 -14.29 -6.77
CA GLU A 34 7.76 -15.22 -6.26
C GLU A 34 8.31 -16.10 -7.39
N GLU A 35 7.44 -16.69 -8.22
CA GLU A 35 7.83 -17.58 -9.32
C GLU A 35 8.61 -16.88 -10.44
N LEU A 36 8.32 -15.61 -10.74
CA LEU A 36 8.97 -14.88 -11.83
C LEU A 36 10.26 -14.19 -11.38
N TYR A 37 10.24 -13.54 -10.22
CA TYR A 37 11.30 -12.61 -9.84
C TYR A 37 12.26 -13.19 -8.80
N ILE A 38 11.74 -13.81 -7.74
CA ILE A 38 12.57 -14.29 -6.63
C ILE A 38 13.09 -15.70 -6.91
N ARG A 39 12.24 -16.59 -7.41
CA ARG A 39 12.54 -18.00 -7.77
C ARG A 39 13.20 -18.77 -6.62
N ARG A 40 12.85 -18.46 -5.36
CA ARG A 40 13.50 -19.00 -4.15
C ARG A 40 15.03 -18.86 -4.15
N ARG A 41 15.55 -17.86 -4.85
CA ARG A 41 16.99 -17.63 -4.94
C ARG A 41 17.46 -16.74 -3.80
N GLN A 42 18.47 -17.20 -3.07
CA GLN A 42 18.96 -16.53 -1.87
C GLN A 42 19.38 -15.08 -2.14
N GLU A 43 20.02 -14.81 -3.28
CA GLU A 43 20.44 -13.47 -3.67
C GLU A 43 19.27 -12.50 -3.91
N ARG A 44 18.04 -13.01 -4.03
CA ARG A 44 16.81 -12.23 -4.27
C ARG A 44 15.84 -12.24 -3.10
N MET A 45 16.16 -12.95 -2.02
CA MET A 45 15.28 -13.07 -0.84
C MET A 45 15.00 -11.72 -0.17
N HIS A 46 15.87 -10.72 -0.34
CA HIS A 46 15.61 -9.36 0.15
C HIS A 46 14.34 -8.74 -0.47
N LEU A 47 13.97 -9.12 -1.70
CA LEU A 47 12.73 -8.70 -2.35
C LEU A 47 11.49 -9.40 -1.74
N HIS A 48 11.67 -10.62 -1.23
CA HIS A 48 10.59 -11.39 -0.60
C HIS A 48 10.05 -10.65 0.62
N THR A 49 10.91 -10.26 1.56
CA THR A 49 10.49 -9.66 2.83
C THR A 49 9.69 -8.38 2.64
N GLN A 50 10.09 -7.48 1.74
CA GLN A 50 9.40 -6.20 1.60
C GLN A 50 8.08 -6.33 0.86
N ILE A 51 8.06 -7.03 -0.28
CA ILE A 51 6.88 -7.06 -1.16
C ILE A 51 5.84 -8.05 -0.64
N ILE A 52 6.26 -9.26 -0.25
CA ILE A 52 5.30 -10.29 0.17
C ILE A 52 4.66 -9.90 1.51
N HIS A 53 5.45 -9.45 2.49
CA HIS A 53 4.90 -9.04 3.78
C HIS A 53 3.91 -7.88 3.62
N LEU A 54 4.30 -6.82 2.92
CA LEU A 54 3.44 -5.65 2.73
C LEU A 54 2.12 -6.04 2.04
N VAL A 55 2.20 -6.71 0.90
CA VAL A 55 1.02 -7.00 0.07
C VAL A 55 0.11 -8.06 0.71
N GLN A 56 0.69 -9.07 1.38
CA GLN A 56 -0.07 -10.13 2.05
C GLN A 56 -0.92 -9.59 3.22
N HIS A 57 -0.43 -8.57 3.92
CA HIS A 57 -1.11 -8.03 5.08
C HIS A 57 -2.18 -6.99 4.76
N LEU A 58 -2.29 -6.50 3.52
CA LEU A 58 -3.22 -5.41 3.19
C LEU A 58 -4.71 -5.71 3.53
N ALA A 59 -5.21 -6.90 3.20
CA ALA A 59 -6.62 -7.23 3.48
C ALA A 59 -6.89 -7.49 4.98
N PRO A 60 -6.07 -8.26 5.71
CA PRO A 60 -6.18 -8.36 7.17
C PRO A 60 -6.08 -7.00 7.87
N GLU A 61 -5.19 -6.14 7.40
CA GLU A 61 -4.97 -4.81 7.96
C GLU A 61 -6.19 -3.91 7.74
N TYR A 62 -6.82 -3.99 6.56
CA TYR A 62 -8.08 -3.32 6.30
C TYR A 62 -9.15 -3.68 7.35
N LEU A 63 -9.26 -4.97 7.71
CA LEU A 63 -10.21 -5.42 8.74
C LEU A 63 -9.84 -4.92 10.15
N ARG A 64 -8.54 -4.72 10.43
CA ARG A 64 -8.02 -4.32 11.73
C ARG A 64 -8.15 -2.82 11.99
N VAL A 65 -7.77 -1.99 11.02
CA VAL A 65 -7.64 -0.52 11.18
C VAL A 65 -8.46 0.27 10.16
N GLY A 66 -9.21 -0.40 9.30
CA GLY A 66 -10.01 0.24 8.27
C GLY A 66 -9.22 0.52 6.97
N PRO A 67 -9.83 1.28 6.04
CA PRO A 67 -9.33 1.38 4.68
C PRO A 67 -7.89 1.86 4.54
N GLY A 68 -7.15 1.26 3.61
CA GLY A 68 -5.77 1.61 3.30
C GLY A 68 -5.58 3.10 3.07
N GLY A 69 -6.44 3.67 2.23
CA GLY A 69 -6.41 5.09 1.89
C GLY A 69 -6.68 6.04 3.06
N LEU A 70 -7.39 5.59 4.11
CA LEU A 70 -7.73 6.45 5.25
C LEU A 70 -6.67 6.44 6.34
N HIS A 71 -6.03 5.29 6.62
CA HIS A 71 -5.06 5.22 7.71
C HIS A 71 -3.64 5.59 7.27
N SER A 72 -3.24 5.22 6.05
CA SER A 72 -1.89 5.45 5.54
C SER A 72 -1.82 6.73 4.70
N GLN A 73 -2.56 6.76 3.59
CA GLN A 73 -2.47 7.84 2.59
C GLN A 73 -3.01 9.16 3.12
N TRP A 74 -4.23 9.18 3.66
CA TRP A 74 -4.86 10.42 4.13
C TRP A 74 -4.05 11.11 5.22
N THR A 75 -3.48 10.36 6.17
CA THR A 75 -2.65 10.94 7.25
C THR A 75 -1.42 11.66 6.68
N LEU A 76 -0.72 11.03 5.73
CA LEU A 76 0.45 11.62 5.09
C LEU A 76 0.08 12.83 4.22
N GLU A 77 -0.95 12.70 3.39
CA GLU A 77 -1.42 13.80 2.53
C GLU A 77 -1.89 15.00 3.35
N ARG A 78 -2.59 14.75 4.45
CA ARG A 78 -3.02 15.80 5.38
C ARG A 78 -1.83 16.50 6.02
N HIS A 79 -0.81 15.73 6.43
CA HIS A 79 0.41 16.30 6.99
C HIS A 79 1.17 17.16 5.99
N ILE A 80 1.34 16.68 4.74
CA ILE A 80 1.94 17.44 3.64
C ILE A 80 1.16 18.74 3.40
N GLY A 81 -0.17 18.68 3.39
CA GLY A 81 -1.03 19.85 3.26
C GLY A 81 -0.81 20.87 4.37
N ASN A 82 -0.76 20.42 5.62
CA ASN A 82 -0.51 21.29 6.77
C ASN A 82 0.87 21.96 6.68
N LEU A 83 1.94 21.20 6.38
CA LEU A 83 3.29 21.76 6.24
C LEU A 83 3.36 22.79 5.10
N THR A 84 2.69 22.51 3.99
CA THR A 84 2.63 23.44 2.85
C THR A 84 1.93 24.75 3.22
N ASP A 85 0.85 24.67 4.00
CA ASP A 85 0.11 25.84 4.50
C ASP A 85 0.93 26.66 5.52
N GLU A 86 1.61 25.98 6.45
CA GLU A 86 2.48 26.61 7.45
C GLU A 86 3.69 27.32 6.82
N LEU A 87 4.31 26.71 5.81
CA LEU A 87 5.47 27.27 5.13
C LEU A 87 5.14 28.54 4.32
N ARG A 88 3.87 28.75 3.94
CA ARG A 88 3.37 29.92 3.19
C ARG A 88 4.22 30.30 1.96
N LEU A 89 4.91 29.33 1.36
CA LEU A 89 5.82 29.53 0.25
C LEU A 89 5.12 29.13 -1.05
N HIS A 90 4.39 30.08 -1.63
CA HIS A 90 3.58 29.86 -2.84
C HIS A 90 4.40 29.48 -4.07
N SER A 91 5.72 29.77 -4.07
CA SER A 91 6.61 29.57 -5.21
C SER A 91 7.52 28.34 -5.09
N ASN A 92 7.86 27.88 -3.88
CA ASN A 92 8.83 26.80 -3.67
C ASN A 92 8.61 26.03 -2.35
N PRO A 93 7.49 25.30 -2.21
CA PRO A 93 7.08 24.66 -0.96
C PRO A 93 8.04 23.55 -0.46
N TYR A 94 8.95 23.06 -1.31
CA TYR A 94 9.88 21.98 -0.97
C TYR A 94 11.32 22.42 -0.72
N GLN A 95 11.65 23.71 -0.84
CA GLN A 95 13.03 24.19 -0.84
C GLN A 95 13.76 24.01 0.51
N ASN A 96 13.01 23.86 1.61
CA ASN A 96 13.55 23.74 2.97
C ASN A 96 13.36 22.35 3.60
N LEU A 97 12.97 21.32 2.83
CA LEU A 97 12.70 19.96 3.35
C LEU A 97 13.92 19.02 3.29
N ALA A 98 15.14 19.56 3.44
CA ALA A 98 16.39 18.81 3.43
C ALA A 98 16.86 18.40 4.83
#